data_AF-A0A7I9V0L2-F1
#
_entry.id   AF-A0A7I9V0L2-F1
#
_cell.length_a   1.000
_cell.length_b   1.000
_cell.length_c   1.000
_cell.angle_alpha   90.00
_cell.angle_beta   90.00
_cell.angle_gamma   90.00
#
_symmetry.space_group_name_H-M   'P 1'
#
loop_
_entity.id
_entity.type
_entity.pdbx_description
1 polymer ?
#
loop_
_entity_poly.entity_id
_entity_poly.type
_entity_poly.pdbx_seq_one_letter_code
_entity_poly.pdbx_strand_id
1 'polypeptide(L)'
;MIAGNPVPSPLRLRGMDLDEFLIRHDGVISRQQALGLGMSSAAISRRVDSGRWRGVTRGVYLAAGHPRSARAQARLAVAAVGPTAVLGGAAAAWWLGFVADEPHRQVVFTSAVGDHRRRTSTSLVRHRRLCAEDVSIHRHLRVTSPALTALDAAEEIGLKALDAVLLRRFTTVDGLLRAHARYPTVRDKSDRG
;
A
#
# COMPACT_ATOMS: atom_id res chain seq x y z
N MET A 1 36.98 -38.85 6.50
CA MET A 1 36.04 -38.50 5.41
C MET A 1 34.78 -37.93 6.06
N ILE A 2 34.21 -36.90 5.45
CA ILE A 2 33.39 -35.83 6.05
C ILE A 2 32.01 -36.31 6.53
N ALA A 3 31.58 -35.86 7.71
CA ALA A 3 30.21 -35.41 7.97
C ALA A 3 30.19 -34.56 9.26
N GLY A 4 30.45 -33.25 9.10
CA GLY A 4 30.31 -32.29 10.18
C GLY A 4 28.85 -32.22 10.62
N ASN A 5 28.64 -32.43 11.91
CA ASN A 5 27.35 -32.24 12.58
C ASN A 5 26.86 -30.81 12.30
N PRO A 6 25.60 -30.58 11.87
CA PRO A 6 25.12 -29.23 11.60
C PRO A 6 25.16 -28.42 12.89
N VAL A 7 25.90 -27.30 12.84
CA VAL A 7 25.89 -26.30 13.91
C VAL A 7 24.46 -25.73 13.98
N PRO A 8 23.73 -25.88 15.10
CA PRO A 8 22.45 -25.22 15.26
C PRO A 8 22.70 -23.70 15.24
N SER A 9 22.14 -23.03 14.23
CA SER A 9 22.26 -21.58 14.10
C SER A 9 21.61 -20.89 15.31
N PRO A 10 22.28 -19.92 15.93
CA PRO A 10 21.81 -19.31 17.16
C PRO A 10 20.59 -18.42 16.92
N LEU A 11 19.51 -18.74 17.63
CA LEU A 11 18.50 -17.82 18.15
C LEU A 11 17.65 -17.07 17.10
N ARG A 12 16.48 -17.66 16.81
CA ARG A 12 15.26 -16.92 16.46
C ARG A 12 14.94 -15.93 17.58
N LEU A 13 15.50 -14.74 17.53
CA LEU A 13 14.98 -13.59 18.26
C LEU A 13 13.68 -13.15 17.57
N ARG A 14 12.60 -13.04 18.34
CA ARG A 14 11.23 -12.75 17.88
C ARG A 14 11.20 -11.62 16.83
N GLY A 15 11.09 -12.00 15.57
CA GLY A 15 11.00 -11.13 14.40
C GLY A 15 10.53 -11.97 13.22
N MET A 16 9.61 -11.45 12.42
CA MET A 16 9.02 -12.15 11.28
C MET A 16 10.12 -12.68 10.34
N ASP A 17 10.05 -13.94 9.94
CA ASP A 17 10.98 -14.52 8.95
C ASP A 17 10.74 -13.88 7.57
N LEU A 18 11.77 -13.83 6.72
CA LEU A 18 11.69 -13.22 5.38
C LEU A 18 10.59 -13.87 4.54
N ASP A 19 10.48 -15.19 4.55
CA ASP A 19 9.50 -15.91 3.74
C ASP A 19 8.07 -15.64 4.25
N GLU A 20 7.88 -15.60 5.57
CA GLU A 20 6.61 -15.19 6.20
C GLU A 20 6.24 -13.75 5.83
N PHE A 21 7.22 -12.84 5.83
CA PHE A 21 7.03 -11.47 5.38
C PHE A 21 6.60 -11.41 3.92
N LEU A 22 7.32 -12.09 3.02
CA LEU A 22 6.99 -12.10 1.60
C LEU A 22 5.58 -12.66 1.34
N ILE A 23 5.17 -13.72 2.03
CA ILE A 23 3.81 -14.26 1.94
C ILE A 23 2.76 -13.20 2.34
N ARG A 24 2.93 -12.56 3.51
CA ARG A 24 1.99 -11.53 3.99
C ARG A 24 1.96 -10.27 3.14
N HIS A 25 3.05 -10.00 2.43
CA HIS A 25 3.24 -8.81 1.61
C HIS A 25 3.13 -9.09 0.10
N ASP A 26 2.49 -10.19 -0.29
CA ASP A 26 2.23 -10.52 -1.70
C ASP A 26 3.52 -10.54 -2.56
N GLY A 27 4.64 -10.95 -1.95
CA GLY A 27 5.99 -11.01 -2.53
C GLY A 27 6.71 -9.66 -2.63
N VAL A 28 6.09 -8.57 -2.17
CA VAL A 28 6.63 -7.21 -2.30
C VAL A 28 7.45 -6.84 -1.07
N ILE A 29 8.67 -6.37 -1.30
CA ILE A 29 9.56 -5.91 -0.23
C ILE A 29 10.37 -4.69 -0.67
N SER A 30 10.48 -3.70 0.20
CA SER A 30 11.39 -2.56 0.02
C SER A 30 12.78 -2.87 0.58
N ARG A 31 13.79 -2.15 0.10
CA ARG A 31 15.14 -2.22 0.65
C ARG A 31 15.15 -1.90 2.15
N GLN A 32 14.39 -0.89 2.57
CA GLN A 32 14.29 -0.53 3.99
C GLN A 32 13.67 -1.66 4.83
N GLN A 33 12.63 -2.32 4.32
CA GLN A 33 12.03 -3.48 4.99
C GLN A 33 13.00 -4.66 5.07
N ALA A 34 13.69 -4.99 3.97
CA ALA A 34 14.69 -6.05 3.96
C ALA A 34 15.84 -5.79 4.96
N LEU A 35 16.35 -4.56 5.02
CA LEU A 35 17.34 -4.16 6.02
C LEU A 35 16.78 -4.26 7.45
N GLY A 36 15.52 -3.84 7.65
CA GLY A 36 14.82 -3.95 8.95
C GLY A 36 14.59 -5.39 9.40
N LEU A 37 14.54 -6.35 8.46
CA LEU A 37 14.52 -7.80 8.74
C LEU A 37 15.94 -8.38 8.95
N GLY A 38 16.97 -7.54 9.05
CA GLY A 38 18.35 -7.97 9.33
C GLY A 38 19.16 -8.39 8.09
N MET A 39 18.64 -8.19 6.88
CA MET A 39 19.42 -8.49 5.67
C MET A 39 20.50 -7.44 5.45
N SER A 40 21.67 -7.87 4.96
CA SER A 40 22.70 -6.94 4.50
C SER A 40 22.42 -6.44 3.08
N SER A 41 22.99 -5.28 2.74
CA SER A 41 22.91 -4.75 1.36
C SER A 41 23.44 -5.76 0.32
N ALA A 42 24.54 -6.45 0.65
CA ALA A 42 25.11 -7.49 -0.21
C ALA A 42 24.16 -8.68 -0.40
N ALA A 43 23.44 -9.09 0.65
CA ALA A 43 22.45 -10.16 0.57
C ALA A 43 21.23 -9.77 -0.29
N ILE A 44 20.87 -8.49 -0.30
CA ILE A 44 19.84 -7.93 -1.19
C ILE A 44 20.34 -7.95 -2.64
N SER A 45 21.53 -7.38 -2.91
CA SER A 45 22.12 -7.37 -4.26
C SER A 45 22.23 -8.77 -4.84
N ARG A 46 22.77 -9.72 -4.07
CA ARG A 46 22.87 -11.13 -4.50
C ARG A 46 21.53 -11.74 -4.90
N ARG A 47 20.43 -11.40 -4.21
CA ARG A 47 19.08 -11.89 -4.58
C ARG A 47 18.57 -11.25 -5.87
N VAL A 48 18.90 -9.98 -6.10
CA VAL A 48 18.57 -9.29 -7.35
C VAL A 48 19.38 -9.86 -8.51
N ASP A 49 20.70 -9.99 -8.34
CA ASP A 49 21.62 -10.49 -9.37
C ASP A 49 21.32 -11.94 -9.76
N SER A 50 20.91 -12.76 -8.78
CA SER A 50 20.48 -14.15 -9.03
C SER A 50 19.05 -14.27 -9.59
N GLY A 51 18.36 -13.16 -9.86
CA GLY A 51 16.99 -13.15 -10.36
C GLY A 51 15.93 -13.60 -9.35
N ARG A 52 16.32 -13.95 -8.12
CA ARG A 52 15.39 -14.30 -7.05
C ARG A 52 14.51 -13.13 -6.66
N TRP A 53 14.99 -11.89 -6.78
CA TRP A 53 14.19 -10.68 -6.61
C TRP A 53 14.26 -9.82 -7.87
N ARG A 54 13.10 -9.42 -8.39
CA ARG A 54 13.00 -8.51 -9.53
C ARG A 54 12.83 -7.08 -9.03
N GLY A 55 13.74 -6.18 -9.40
CA GLY A 55 13.57 -4.74 -9.16
C GLY A 55 12.41 -4.18 -9.98
N VAL A 56 11.44 -3.53 -9.32
CA VAL A 56 10.30 -2.88 -9.99
C VAL A 56 10.52 -1.37 -10.09
N THR A 57 11.08 -0.78 -9.03
CA THR A 57 11.59 0.59 -9.02
C THR A 57 12.78 0.63 -8.05
N ARG A 58 13.47 1.77 -7.94
CA ARG A 58 14.64 1.92 -7.06
C ARG A 58 14.28 1.52 -5.63
N GLY A 59 14.91 0.45 -5.13
CA GLY A 59 14.74 -0.02 -3.76
C GLY A 59 13.43 -0.76 -3.47
N VAL A 60 12.66 -1.16 -4.49
CA VAL A 60 11.42 -1.94 -4.32
C VAL A 60 11.48 -3.17 -5.23
N TYR A 61 11.22 -4.33 -4.63
CA TYR A 61 11.43 -5.63 -5.26
C TYR A 61 10.17 -6.49 -5.19
N LEU A 62 10.02 -7.36 -6.17
CA LEU A 62 9.09 -8.49 -6.16
C LEU A 62 9.89 -9.79 -6.11
N ALA A 63 9.63 -10.63 -5.11
CA ALA A 63 10.27 -11.94 -5.00
C ALA A 63 9.78 -12.90 -6.11
N ALA A 64 10.70 -13.65 -6.69
CA ALA A 64 10.42 -14.73 -7.62
C ALA A 64 9.53 -15.78 -6.94
N GLY A 65 8.64 -16.40 -7.71
CA GLY A 65 7.62 -17.31 -7.19
C GLY A 65 6.34 -16.62 -6.72
N HIS A 66 6.33 -15.30 -6.53
CA HIS A 66 5.11 -14.54 -6.27
C HIS A 66 4.54 -13.92 -7.57
N PRO A 67 3.24 -14.09 -7.85
CA PRO A 67 2.62 -13.50 -9.03
C PRO A 67 2.56 -11.98 -8.87
N ARG A 68 2.66 -11.26 -9.99
CA ARG A 68 2.37 -9.82 -10.04
C ARG A 68 0.85 -9.60 -10.03
N SER A 69 0.21 -9.97 -8.93
CA SER A 69 -1.23 -9.84 -8.72
C SER A 69 -1.65 -8.38 -8.55
N ALA A 70 -2.95 -8.12 -8.62
CA ALA A 70 -3.59 -6.87 -8.22
C ALA A 70 -3.09 -6.34 -6.86
N ARG A 71 -2.97 -7.25 -5.88
CA ARG A 71 -2.56 -6.93 -4.52
C ARG A 71 -1.08 -6.54 -4.47
N ALA A 72 -0.23 -7.29 -5.18
CA ALA A 72 1.18 -6.96 -5.33
C ALA A 72 1.34 -5.61 -6.03
N GLN A 73 0.54 -5.33 -7.07
CA GLN A 73 0.57 -4.06 -7.80
C GLN A 73 0.21 -2.86 -6.90
N ALA A 74 -0.80 -2.99 -6.04
CA ALA A 74 -1.14 -1.96 -5.06
C ALA A 74 0.01 -1.70 -4.07
N ARG A 75 0.63 -2.76 -3.54
CA ARG A 75 1.79 -2.62 -2.63
C ARG A 75 3.00 -2.01 -3.32
N LEU A 76 3.29 -2.41 -4.55
CA LEU A 76 4.37 -1.86 -5.36
C LEU A 76 4.15 -0.37 -5.61
N ALA A 77 2.91 0.05 -5.91
CA ALA A 77 2.57 1.45 -6.10
C ALA A 77 2.84 2.28 -4.84
N VAL A 78 2.39 1.80 -3.67
CA VAL A 78 2.63 2.49 -2.39
C VAL A 78 4.12 2.51 -2.03
N ALA A 79 4.80 1.37 -2.11
CA ALA A 79 6.22 1.25 -1.79
C ALA A 79 7.11 2.11 -2.72
N ALA A 80 6.72 2.27 -3.98
CA ALA A 80 7.42 3.11 -4.95
C ALA A 80 7.36 4.61 -4.60
N VAL A 81 6.31 5.05 -3.90
CA VAL A 81 6.15 6.44 -3.44
C VAL A 81 6.91 6.67 -2.15
N GLY A 82 6.82 5.73 -1.19
CA GLY A 82 7.61 5.79 0.03
C GLY A 82 6.93 5.18 1.25
N PRO A 83 7.63 5.14 2.40
CA PRO A 83 7.17 4.45 3.61
C PRO A 83 5.94 5.10 4.27
N THR A 84 5.71 6.39 4.03
CA THR A 84 4.55 7.13 4.56
C THR A 84 3.37 7.20 3.59
N ALA A 85 3.55 6.70 2.36
CA ALA A 85 2.53 6.74 1.32
C ALA A 85 1.28 5.92 1.70
N VAL A 86 0.13 6.32 1.18
CA VAL A 86 -1.18 5.78 1.55
C VAL A 86 -1.98 5.44 0.30
N LEU A 87 -2.47 4.21 0.17
CA LEU A 87 -3.38 3.85 -0.92
C LEU A 87 -4.73 4.56 -0.72
N GLY A 88 -5.29 5.12 -1.78
CA GLY A 88 -6.56 5.86 -1.75
C GLY A 88 -7.49 5.57 -2.92
N GLY A 89 -8.62 6.28 -2.98
CA GLY A 89 -9.59 6.20 -4.08
C GLY A 89 -10.21 4.82 -4.27
N ALA A 90 -10.57 4.50 -5.51
CA ALA A 90 -11.16 3.21 -5.87
C ALA A 90 -10.24 2.03 -5.51
N ALA A 91 -8.91 2.21 -5.58
CA ALA A 91 -7.95 1.18 -5.20
C ALA A 91 -7.99 0.84 -3.70
N ALA A 92 -8.15 1.84 -2.83
CA ALA A 92 -8.38 1.61 -1.41
C ALA A 92 -9.74 0.94 -1.16
N ALA A 93 -10.79 1.35 -1.90
CA ALA A 93 -12.11 0.74 -1.78
C ALA A 93 -12.08 -0.76 -2.12
N TRP A 94 -11.41 -1.13 -3.21
CA TRP A 94 -11.18 -2.53 -3.57
C TRP A 94 -10.34 -3.26 -2.52
N TRP A 95 -9.23 -2.65 -2.05
CA TRP A 95 -8.36 -3.26 -1.04
C TRP A 95 -9.08 -3.56 0.29
N LEU A 96 -10.01 -2.69 0.68
CA LEU A 96 -10.86 -2.83 1.86
C LEU A 96 -12.07 -3.76 1.62
N GLY A 97 -12.32 -4.18 0.38
CA GLY A 97 -13.44 -5.06 0.01
C GLY A 97 -14.79 -4.33 -0.11
N PHE A 98 -14.78 -3.03 -0.34
CA PHE A 98 -15.99 -2.23 -0.59
C PHE A 98 -16.56 -2.50 -1.98
N VAL A 99 -15.67 -2.69 -2.96
CA VAL A 99 -16.00 -3.04 -4.34
C VAL A 99 -15.25 -4.31 -4.75
N ALA A 100 -15.84 -5.08 -5.66
CA ALA A 100 -15.24 -6.33 -6.15
C ALA A 100 -14.25 -6.08 -7.29
N ASP A 101 -14.51 -5.09 -8.13
CA ASP A 101 -13.73 -4.81 -9.33
C ASP A 101 -12.33 -4.30 -8.99
N GLU A 102 -11.32 -4.87 -9.65
CA GLU A 102 -9.94 -4.43 -9.52
C GLU A 102 -9.77 -3.02 -10.08
N PRO A 103 -9.06 -2.12 -9.37
CA PRO A 103 -8.85 -0.76 -9.86
C PRO A 103 -7.97 -0.75 -11.12
N HIS A 104 -8.42 -0.01 -12.14
CA HIS A 104 -7.58 0.26 -13.34
C HIS A 104 -6.29 1.03 -13.00
N ARG A 105 -6.29 1.78 -11.88
CA ARG A 105 -5.19 2.66 -11.49
C ARG A 105 -5.05 2.70 -9.97
N GLN A 106 -3.81 2.60 -9.49
CA GLN A 106 -3.48 2.71 -8.07
C GLN A 106 -3.32 4.19 -7.69
N VAL A 107 -4.29 4.76 -6.99
CA VAL A 107 -4.16 6.13 -6.42
C VAL A 107 -3.38 6.06 -5.11
N VAL A 108 -2.31 6.83 -5.01
CA VAL A 108 -1.44 6.87 -3.83
C VAL A 108 -1.27 8.30 -3.35
N PHE A 109 -1.60 8.55 -2.08
CA PHE A 109 -1.41 9.83 -1.42
C PHE A 109 -0.04 9.91 -0.74
N THR A 110 0.58 11.09 -0.80
CA THR A 110 1.81 11.41 -0.07
C THR A 110 1.81 12.85 0.41
N SER A 111 2.43 13.09 1.57
CA SER A 111 2.70 14.42 2.11
C SER A 111 4.07 14.97 1.68
N ALA A 112 4.95 14.11 1.15
CA ALA A 112 6.28 14.51 0.70
C ALA A 112 6.18 15.40 -0.54
N VAL A 113 6.65 16.64 -0.42
CA VAL A 113 6.83 17.56 -1.55
C VAL A 113 8.16 17.17 -2.20
N GLY A 114 8.12 16.45 -3.32
CA GLY A 114 9.31 15.96 -4.02
C GLY A 114 8.95 15.23 -5.32
N ASP A 115 9.96 14.71 -6.01
CA ASP A 115 9.89 14.14 -7.38
C ASP A 115 9.04 12.84 -7.51
N HIS A 116 8.29 12.49 -6.47
CA HIS A 116 7.30 11.41 -6.49
C HIS A 116 6.03 11.78 -7.26
N ARG A 117 6.03 12.86 -8.05
CA ARG A 117 4.94 13.28 -8.95
C ARG A 117 4.87 12.35 -10.17
N ARG A 118 4.89 11.04 -9.92
CA ARG A 118 4.99 10.01 -10.95
C ARG A 118 3.60 9.53 -11.29
N ARG A 119 3.08 10.00 -12.43
CA ARG A 119 1.91 9.38 -13.07
C ARG A 119 2.44 8.29 -14.02
N THR A 120 2.10 7.04 -13.75
CA THR A 120 2.34 5.93 -14.68
C THR A 120 1.02 5.48 -15.30
N SER A 121 1.05 4.51 -16.21
CA SER A 121 -0.18 3.89 -16.71
C SER A 121 -0.99 3.23 -15.58
N THR A 122 -0.31 2.71 -14.56
CA THR A 122 -0.90 1.89 -13.49
C THR A 122 -0.99 2.60 -12.13
N SER A 123 -0.45 3.81 -11.99
CA SER A 123 -0.43 4.53 -10.71
C SER A 123 -0.55 6.04 -10.88
N LEU A 124 -1.23 6.68 -9.94
CA LEU A 124 -1.35 8.14 -9.84
C LEU A 124 -1.00 8.57 -8.43
N VAL A 125 0.09 9.33 -8.32
CA VAL A 125 0.50 9.91 -7.04
C VAL A 125 -0.16 11.28 -6.88
N ARG A 126 -0.88 11.48 -5.78
CA ARG A 126 -1.51 12.74 -5.41
C ARG A 126 -0.84 13.30 -4.15
N HIS A 127 -0.52 14.59 -4.18
CA HIS A 127 -0.04 15.27 -2.99
C HIS A 127 -1.24 15.67 -2.13
N ARG A 128 -1.34 15.11 -0.93
CA ARG A 128 -2.39 15.41 0.04
C ARG A 128 -1.84 15.11 1.43
N ARG A 129 -1.84 16.11 2.31
CA ARG A 129 -1.56 15.87 3.74
C ARG A 129 -2.81 15.26 4.37
N LEU A 130 -2.71 13.99 4.74
CA LEU A 130 -3.78 13.26 5.43
C LEU A 130 -3.59 13.40 6.95
N CYS A 131 -4.67 13.66 7.67
CA CYS A 131 -4.75 13.52 9.12
C CYS A 131 -4.52 12.07 9.52
N ALA A 132 -3.96 11.84 10.70
CA ALA A 132 -3.62 10.50 11.17
C ALA A 132 -4.86 9.60 11.30
N GLU A 133 -6.00 10.17 11.69
CA GLU A 133 -7.31 9.51 11.78
C GLU A 133 -7.84 9.00 10.44
N ASP A 134 -7.39 9.61 9.33
CA ASP A 134 -7.80 9.25 7.98
C ASP A 134 -6.84 8.26 7.31
N VAL A 135 -5.87 7.74 8.06
CA VAL A 135 -4.96 6.69 7.62
C VAL A 135 -5.14 5.47 8.51
N SER A 136 -5.41 4.33 7.88
CA SER A 136 -5.50 3.03 8.55
C SER A 136 -4.48 2.06 7.96
N ILE A 137 -4.20 0.98 8.67
CA ILE A 137 -3.40 -0.14 8.15
C ILE A 137 -4.34 -1.33 7.96
N HIS A 138 -4.48 -1.79 6.72
CA HIS A 138 -5.24 -2.99 6.39
C HIS A 138 -4.36 -3.99 5.64
N ARG A 139 -4.27 -5.23 6.13
CA ARG A 139 -3.40 -6.28 5.56
C ARG A 139 -1.96 -5.79 5.35
N HIS A 140 -1.40 -5.11 6.35
CA HIS A 140 -0.04 -4.52 6.34
C HIS A 140 0.22 -3.47 5.25
N LEU A 141 -0.82 -2.85 4.69
CA LEU A 141 -0.70 -1.71 3.77
C LEU A 141 -1.35 -0.48 4.40
N ARG A 142 -0.69 0.68 4.30
CA ARG A 142 -1.29 1.98 4.67
C ARG A 142 -2.34 2.34 3.62
N VAL A 143 -3.57 2.56 4.05
CA VAL A 143 -4.72 2.89 3.21
C VAL A 143 -5.53 4.01 3.85
N THR A 144 -6.32 4.75 3.08
CA THR A 144 -7.24 5.75 3.61
C THR A 144 -8.25 5.09 4.56
N SER A 145 -8.74 5.82 5.57
CA SER A 145 -9.79 5.33 6.47
C SER A 145 -11.05 4.94 5.67
N PRO A 146 -11.92 4.07 6.20
CA PRO A 146 -13.18 3.72 5.52
C PRO A 146 -14.00 4.94 5.07
N ALA A 147 -14.12 5.96 5.93
CA ALA A 147 -14.84 7.19 5.63
C ALA A 147 -14.22 7.96 4.45
N LEU A 148 -12.91 8.25 4.52
CA LEU A 148 -12.23 8.97 3.45
C LEU A 148 -12.20 8.16 2.14
N THR A 149 -12.02 6.84 2.24
CA THR A 149 -12.05 5.94 1.09
C THR A 149 -13.40 6.00 0.37
N ALA A 150 -14.51 6.00 1.12
CA ALA A 150 -15.84 6.08 0.53
C ALA A 150 -16.05 7.40 -0.23
N LEU A 151 -15.61 8.53 0.35
CA LEU A 151 -15.68 9.84 -0.30
C LEU A 151 -14.83 9.90 -1.58
N ASP A 152 -13.56 9.52 -1.51
CA ASP A 152 -12.67 9.55 -2.67
C ASP A 152 -13.11 8.56 -3.77
N ALA A 153 -13.59 7.37 -3.38
CA ALA A 153 -14.09 6.38 -4.34
C ALA A 153 -15.40 6.81 -5.00
N ALA A 154 -16.30 7.49 -4.27
CA ALA A 154 -17.52 8.03 -4.86
C ALA A 154 -17.23 9.07 -5.96
N GLU A 155 -16.15 9.84 -5.82
CA GLU A 155 -15.69 10.79 -6.85
C GLU A 155 -15.13 10.06 -8.09
N GLU A 156 -14.49 8.90 -7.92
CA GLU A 156 -13.80 8.18 -9.01
C GLU A 156 -14.72 7.20 -9.76
N ILE A 157 -15.55 6.44 -9.03
CA ILE A 157 -16.37 5.33 -9.56
C ILE A 157 -17.87 5.47 -9.25
N GLY A 158 -18.29 6.60 -8.66
CA GLY A 158 -19.69 6.94 -8.41
C GLY A 158 -20.26 6.41 -7.09
N LEU A 159 -21.50 6.80 -6.80
CA LEU A 159 -22.17 6.58 -5.51
C LEU A 159 -22.33 5.12 -5.07
N LYS A 160 -22.19 4.14 -5.99
CA LYS A 160 -22.22 2.71 -5.65
C LYS A 160 -21.17 2.34 -4.58
N ALA A 161 -20.03 3.02 -4.58
CA ALA A 161 -19.01 2.83 -3.56
C ALA A 161 -19.49 3.29 -2.17
N LEU A 162 -20.27 4.37 -2.11
CA LEU A 162 -20.82 4.92 -0.87
C LEU A 162 -21.88 4.00 -0.27
N ASP A 163 -22.78 3.47 -1.10
CA ASP A 163 -23.82 2.53 -0.68
C ASP A 163 -23.22 1.26 -0.09
N ALA A 164 -22.19 0.69 -0.75
CA ALA A 164 -21.51 -0.51 -0.25
C ALA A 164 -20.87 -0.30 1.13
N VAL A 165 -20.33 0.88 1.40
CA VAL A 165 -19.69 1.21 2.68
C VAL A 165 -20.71 1.38 3.80
N LEU A 166 -21.81 2.10 3.52
CA LEU A 166 -22.87 2.35 4.49
C LEU A 166 -23.65 1.08 4.81
N LEU A 167 -24.05 0.30 3.80
CA LEU A 167 -24.80 -0.95 3.98
C LEU A 167 -23.98 -1.98 4.76
N ARG A 168 -22.67 -2.04 4.54
CA ARG A 168 -21.76 -2.96 5.25
C ARG A 168 -21.23 -2.39 6.57
N ARG A 169 -21.72 -1.21 7.00
CA ARG A 169 -21.36 -0.53 8.26
C ARG A 169 -19.85 -0.33 8.45
N PHE A 170 -19.11 -0.09 7.38
CA PHE A 170 -17.68 0.20 7.47
C PHE A 170 -17.39 1.61 8.01
N THR A 171 -18.39 2.49 8.01
CA THR A 171 -18.32 3.82 8.63
C THR A 171 -19.71 4.30 9.07
N THR A 172 -19.78 5.44 9.75
CA THR A 172 -21.03 6.13 10.11
C THR A 172 -21.19 7.40 9.29
N VAL A 173 -22.42 7.93 9.23
CA VAL A 173 -22.69 9.23 8.59
C VAL A 173 -21.83 10.33 9.21
N ASP A 174 -21.73 10.38 10.54
CA ASP A 174 -20.83 11.33 11.24
C ASP A 174 -19.37 11.16 10.84
N GLY A 175 -18.91 9.93 10.63
CA GLY A 175 -17.57 9.64 10.14
C GLY A 175 -17.32 10.23 8.75
N LEU A 176 -18.29 10.09 7.84
CA LEU A 176 -18.26 10.71 6.51
C LEU A 176 -18.24 12.23 6.60
N LEU A 177 -19.11 12.83 7.42
CA LEU A 177 -19.19 14.28 7.59
C LEU A 177 -17.89 14.85 8.14
N ARG A 178 -17.26 14.20 9.13
CA ARG A 178 -15.96 14.60 9.68
C ARG A 178 -14.85 14.51 8.64
N ALA A 179 -14.80 13.44 7.87
CA ALA A 179 -13.81 13.30 6.80
C ALA A 179 -14.02 14.36 5.71
N HIS A 180 -15.26 14.62 5.32
CA HIS A 180 -15.62 15.64 4.34
C HIS A 180 -15.27 17.06 4.82
N ALA A 181 -15.51 17.37 6.09
CA ALA A 181 -15.12 18.66 6.67
C ALA A 181 -13.60 18.91 6.59
N ARG A 182 -12.79 17.85 6.71
CA ARG A 182 -11.32 17.93 6.55
C ARG A 182 -10.87 18.01 5.09
N TYR A 183 -11.59 17.35 4.18
CA TYR A 183 -11.28 17.33 2.74
C TYR A 183 -12.53 17.67 1.92
N PRO A 184 -12.93 18.95 1.87
CA PRO A 184 -14.07 19.35 1.07
C PRO A 184 -13.79 19.05 -0.40
N THR A 185 -14.81 18.56 -1.11
CA THR A 185 -14.66 18.25 -2.54
C THR A 185 -14.50 19.53 -3.34
N VAL A 186 -14.00 19.43 -4.58
CA VAL A 186 -13.86 20.61 -5.45
C VAL A 186 -15.23 21.26 -5.72
N ARG A 187 -16.30 20.46 -5.72
CA ARG A 187 -17.70 20.91 -5.88
C ARG A 187 -18.18 21.83 -4.75
N ASP A 188 -17.70 21.63 -3.51
CA ASP A 188 -18.10 22.47 -2.36
C ASP A 188 -17.27 23.75 -2.22
N LYS A 189 -16.23 23.91 -3.04
CA LYS A 189 -15.45 25.16 -3.10
C LYS A 189 -16.12 26.19 -4.01
N SER A 190 -16.88 25.76 -5.01
CA SER A 190 -17.64 26.65 -5.90
C SER A 190 -18.90 27.21 -5.26
N ASP A 191 -19.55 26.49 -4.34
CA ASP A 191 -20.78 26.94 -3.66
C ASP A 191 -20.50 27.89 -2.47
N ARG A 192 -19.24 28.17 -2.15
CA ARG A 192 -18.81 29.13 -1.12
C ARG A 192 -18.25 30.43 -1.70
N GLY A 193 -18.44 30.65 -3.00
CA GLY A 193 -18.04 31.87 -3.73
C GLY A 193 -19.19 32.86 -3.87
#